data_AF-A0A2N2NPA6-F1
#
_entry.id   AF-A0A2N2NPA6-F1
#
_cell.length_a   1.000
_cell.length_b   1.000
_cell.length_c   1.000
_cell.angle_alpha   90.00
_cell.angle_beta   90.00
_cell.angle_gamma   90.00
#
_symmetry.space_group_name_H-M   'P 1'
#
loop_
_entity.id
_entity.type
_entity.pdbx_description
1 polymer ?
#
loop_
_entity_poly.entity_id
_entity_poly.type
_entity_poly.pdbx_seq_one_letter_code
_entity_poly.pdbx_strand_id
1 'polypeptide(L)'
;MLKPTQLSQLIYENQDIWQFNFEEPRNLSSFFRDLNVNFSEDQIIHFWQIGWVRADLVHGNFTSELEGFDILDLLEDEGSLYSDNRILGSTQIQLEEPVKKFVEKMPNVVPYFHPFKYFVFWDIQRIIQFRVHPYQMMIPTRYHYILDQEIKIFYNWIQSESAKTRINYINDITSLAIATEPCFYTEIFNNLKYSPRISAEEQWTNINTYKTHLKEYYLQIGIEPIKEMTRTLCISAEMLEHNKNIHSLLRFMNGRQRLKIKGNLGGSILLKSMSEIIRRMAEWTFDTQLPEEDEMGFGVWMKDAKEIFYGTKRLFDSQDLKPKRQFIRQMELDTEIRIRFYVEGPTEYTAFTHLLDFWQQIEIIDLAGQFIQGKKKGLAFRDNLVTDDRQGVFSIIILDGDRDDNIRIVKKAAENDIFCGSFYISQPDFEYYNFSINELTEIVWDIVDSIDKTEQNYKLLQEALKETTCSEELFKAAKKTIPSICNITKGKEWGEKLAEYAAKRPRKDGDGKERPFIEACNTAIRSINIDYQFNRRDYWVDPETGKLVKRII
;
A
#
# COMPACT_ATOMS: atom_id res chain seq x y z
N MET A 1 27.30 16.15 -14.58
CA MET A 1 26.46 16.41 -13.38
C MET A 1 26.13 17.90 -13.35
N LEU A 2 24.99 18.27 -12.75
CA LEU A 2 24.56 19.67 -12.63
C LEU A 2 25.61 20.46 -11.82
N LYS A 3 26.15 21.54 -12.39
CA LYS A 3 27.14 22.34 -11.67
C LYS A 3 26.46 23.09 -10.51
N PRO A 4 27.18 23.37 -9.41
CA PRO A 4 26.60 24.06 -8.26
C PRO A 4 26.07 25.46 -8.61
N THR A 5 26.83 26.26 -9.36
CA THR A 5 26.38 27.54 -9.95
C THR A 5 25.06 27.41 -10.68
N GLN A 6 24.90 26.37 -11.50
CA GLN A 6 23.69 26.16 -12.29
C GLN A 6 22.50 25.88 -11.40
N LEU A 7 22.65 25.08 -10.35
CA LEU A 7 21.56 24.83 -9.40
C LEU A 7 21.13 26.12 -8.70
N SER A 8 22.08 26.89 -8.13
CA SER A 8 21.73 28.12 -7.43
C SER A 8 21.08 29.15 -8.37
N GLN A 9 21.56 29.25 -9.62
CA GLN A 9 20.94 30.08 -10.64
C GLN A 9 19.50 29.64 -10.95
N LEU A 10 19.27 28.34 -11.17
CA LEU A 10 17.93 27.80 -11.40
C LEU A 10 16.99 28.09 -10.22
N ILE A 11 17.49 27.98 -8.98
CA ILE A 11 16.72 28.31 -7.78
C ILE A 11 16.34 29.79 -7.77
N TYR A 12 17.32 30.67 -7.99
CA TYR A 12 17.12 32.11 -7.98
C TYR A 12 16.19 32.61 -9.09
N GLU A 13 16.32 32.09 -10.31
CA GLU A 13 15.49 32.48 -11.46
C GLU A 13 14.04 31.99 -11.34
N ASN A 14 13.78 30.94 -10.55
CA ASN A 14 12.48 30.27 -10.49
C ASN A 14 11.92 30.19 -9.05
N GLN A 15 12.06 31.25 -8.25
CA GLN A 15 11.68 31.22 -6.82
C GLN A 15 10.24 30.77 -6.54
N ASP A 16 9.31 31.04 -7.46
CA ASP A 16 7.88 30.75 -7.27
C ASP A 16 7.49 29.29 -7.55
N ILE A 17 8.35 28.48 -8.17
CA ILE A 17 8.00 27.10 -8.54
C ILE A 17 8.29 26.07 -7.44
N TRP A 18 9.14 26.39 -6.47
CA TRP A 18 9.60 25.46 -5.43
C TRP A 18 8.49 25.07 -4.46
N GLN A 19 8.29 23.76 -4.28
CA GLN A 19 7.18 23.26 -3.45
C GLN A 19 7.60 23.07 -1.99
N PHE A 20 8.87 22.75 -1.75
CA PHE A 20 9.51 22.90 -0.45
C PHE A 20 10.07 24.31 -0.24
N ASN A 21 10.15 24.72 1.02
CA ASN A 21 10.86 25.93 1.40
C ASN A 21 12.35 25.61 1.59
N PHE A 22 13.23 26.52 1.19
CA PHE A 22 14.63 26.49 1.60
C PHE A 22 14.74 26.95 3.05
N GLU A 23 15.44 26.18 3.86
CA GLU A 23 15.47 26.33 5.30
C GLU A 23 16.84 26.82 5.77
N GLU A 24 16.82 27.72 6.77
CA GLU A 24 18.02 28.09 7.53
C GLU A 24 18.48 26.93 8.43
N PRO A 25 19.73 26.92 8.91
CA PRO A 25 20.28 25.82 9.71
C PRO A 25 19.45 25.46 10.94
N ARG A 26 18.78 26.44 11.55
CA ARG A 26 17.93 26.25 12.73
C ARG A 26 16.68 25.43 12.42
N ASN A 27 15.95 25.80 11.36
CA ASN A 27 14.74 25.08 10.94
C ASN A 27 15.10 23.71 10.38
N LEU A 28 16.18 23.65 9.61
CA LEU A 28 16.70 22.40 9.05
C LEU A 28 17.09 21.41 10.15
N SER A 29 17.72 21.88 11.25
CA SER A 29 18.02 21.05 12.43
C SER A 29 16.75 20.45 13.03
N SER A 30 15.67 21.23 13.15
CA SER A 30 14.39 20.72 13.64
C SER A 30 13.80 19.67 12.69
N PHE A 31 13.84 19.95 11.38
CA PHE A 31 13.37 19.03 10.34
C PHE A 31 14.13 17.70 10.37
N PHE A 32 15.47 17.73 10.49
CA PHE A 32 16.29 16.52 10.57
C PHE A 32 16.02 15.71 11.84
N ARG A 33 15.82 16.37 12.97
CA ARG A 33 15.51 15.70 14.24
C ARG A 33 14.20 14.92 14.16
N ASP A 34 13.19 15.50 13.52
CA ASP A 34 11.93 14.82 13.24
C ASP A 34 12.12 13.55 12.40
N LEU A 35 13.20 13.46 11.62
CA LEU A 35 13.57 12.31 10.78
C LEU A 35 14.75 11.48 11.33
N ASN A 36 15.00 11.58 12.65
CA ASN A 36 16.05 10.85 13.39
C ASN A 36 17.49 11.10 12.90
N VAL A 37 17.75 12.29 12.37
CA VAL A 37 19.10 12.81 12.09
C VAL A 37 19.40 13.96 13.04
N ASN A 38 20.42 13.78 13.88
CA ASN A 38 20.68 14.64 15.04
C ASN A 38 21.88 15.55 14.77
N PHE A 39 21.62 16.69 14.13
CA PHE A 39 22.58 17.79 14.07
C PHE A 39 21.98 19.07 14.65
N SER A 40 22.73 19.77 15.50
CA SER A 40 22.41 21.14 15.92
C SER A 40 22.65 22.15 14.79
N GLU A 41 22.12 23.35 14.95
CA GLU A 41 22.41 24.49 14.05
C GLU A 41 23.91 24.70 13.86
N ASP A 42 24.68 24.72 14.96
CA ASP A 42 26.13 24.92 14.93
C ASP A 42 26.86 23.79 14.20
N GLN A 43 26.38 22.55 14.33
CA GLN A 43 26.94 21.41 13.60
C GLN A 43 26.67 21.54 12.11
N ILE A 44 25.45 21.93 11.70
CA ILE A 44 25.11 22.14 10.29
C ILE A 44 26.03 23.22 9.68
N ILE A 45 26.17 24.35 10.37
CA ILE A 45 27.06 25.45 9.93
C ILE A 45 28.51 24.97 9.87
N HIS A 46 28.97 24.22 10.87
CA HIS A 46 30.32 23.67 10.88
C HIS A 46 30.60 22.77 9.67
N PHE A 47 29.71 21.80 9.39
CA PHE A 47 29.86 20.91 8.22
C PHE A 47 29.82 21.66 6.89
N TRP A 48 29.04 22.73 6.81
CA TRP A 48 29.04 23.61 5.65
C TRP A 48 30.34 24.40 5.53
N GLN A 49 30.84 25.03 6.60
CA GLN A 49 32.07 25.83 6.57
C GLN A 49 33.31 24.98 6.26
N ILE A 50 33.40 23.75 6.76
CA ILE A 50 34.50 22.82 6.43
C ILE A 50 34.33 22.17 5.04
N GLY A 51 33.28 22.49 4.28
CA GLY A 51 33.11 22.05 2.90
C GLY A 51 32.72 20.58 2.77
N TRP A 52 31.91 20.04 3.69
CA TRP A 52 31.32 18.69 3.57
C TRP A 52 29.91 18.73 3.01
N VAL A 53 29.22 19.85 3.24
CA VAL A 53 27.87 20.10 2.75
C VAL A 53 27.88 21.38 1.96
N ARG A 54 27.25 21.36 0.79
CA ARG A 54 27.03 22.56 -0.02
C ARG A 54 25.69 23.19 0.31
N ALA A 55 25.67 24.49 0.54
CA ALA A 55 24.44 25.28 0.63
C ALA A 55 23.81 25.47 -0.76
N ASP A 56 22.49 25.51 -0.84
CA ASP A 56 21.80 25.69 -2.13
C ASP A 56 21.76 27.17 -2.53
N LEU A 57 21.65 28.05 -1.53
CA LEU A 57 21.84 29.50 -1.62
C LEU A 57 22.60 29.99 -0.39
N VAL A 58 23.36 31.06 -0.53
CA VAL A 58 24.02 31.74 0.58
C VAL A 58 23.65 33.20 0.54
N HIS A 59 23.17 33.73 1.67
CA HIS A 59 22.86 35.14 1.82
C HIS A 59 23.91 35.81 2.70
N GLY A 60 24.43 36.96 2.32
CA GLY A 60 25.32 37.71 3.21
C GLY A 60 25.67 39.12 2.77
N ASN A 61 26.15 39.91 3.72
CA ASN A 61 26.41 41.35 3.56
C ASN A 61 27.87 41.65 3.23
N PHE A 62 28.42 40.95 2.25
CA PHE A 62 29.78 41.18 1.77
C PHE A 62 29.71 41.85 0.39
N THR A 63 30.68 42.71 0.11
CA THR A 63 30.85 43.37 -1.20
C THR A 63 32.09 42.85 -1.94
N SER A 64 32.82 41.90 -1.33
CA SER A 64 34.05 41.31 -1.86
C SER A 64 33.84 39.86 -2.27
N GLU A 65 34.49 39.44 -3.36
CA GLU A 65 34.53 38.04 -3.79
C GLU A 65 35.06 37.14 -2.66
N LEU A 66 34.24 36.20 -2.19
CA LEU A 66 34.64 35.14 -1.26
C LEU A 66 35.10 33.94 -2.09
N GLU A 67 36.27 33.38 -1.76
CA GLU A 67 36.83 32.25 -2.52
C GLU A 67 35.85 31.06 -2.54
N GLY A 68 35.49 30.62 -3.74
CA GLY A 68 34.53 29.54 -3.96
C GLY A 68 33.06 29.94 -3.86
N PHE A 69 32.74 31.24 -3.78
CA PHE A 69 31.37 31.75 -3.87
C PHE A 69 31.22 32.73 -5.04
N ASP A 70 30.22 32.50 -5.88
CA ASP A 70 29.90 33.38 -7.00
C ASP A 70 28.67 34.23 -6.67
N ILE A 71 28.70 35.54 -6.96
CA ILE A 71 27.57 36.45 -6.75
C ILE A 71 26.48 36.12 -7.77
N LEU A 72 25.26 35.87 -7.28
CA LEU A 72 24.05 35.69 -8.10
C LEU A 72 23.32 37.02 -8.27
N ASP A 73 23.20 37.79 -7.19
CA ASP A 73 22.48 39.07 -7.18
C ASP A 73 22.99 40.01 -6.08
N LEU A 74 22.90 41.33 -6.34
CA LEU A 74 23.26 42.40 -5.41
C LEU A 74 21.98 43.13 -4.99
N LEU A 75 21.50 42.87 -3.77
CA LEU A 75 20.32 43.53 -3.21
C LEU A 75 20.77 44.78 -2.45
N GLU A 76 20.55 45.96 -3.04
CA GLU A 76 21.08 47.25 -2.58
C GLU A 76 20.87 47.54 -1.07
N ASP A 77 19.81 46.99 -0.46
CA ASP A 77 19.47 47.18 0.97
C ASP A 77 19.42 45.89 1.82
N GLU A 78 19.38 44.70 1.22
CA GLU A 78 19.16 43.42 1.94
C GLU A 78 20.41 42.53 2.02
N GLY A 79 21.44 42.79 1.20
CA GLY A 79 22.67 42.01 1.16
C GLY A 79 22.97 41.49 -0.25
N SER A 80 23.70 40.39 -0.35
CA SER A 80 23.96 39.74 -1.64
C SER A 80 23.66 38.25 -1.57
N LEU A 81 23.18 37.71 -2.68
CA LEU A 81 22.92 36.29 -2.84
C LEU A 81 24.09 35.65 -3.59
N TYR A 82 24.52 34.50 -3.10
CA TYR A 82 25.69 33.79 -3.58
C TYR A 82 25.37 32.32 -3.87
N SER A 83 26.08 31.77 -4.86
CA SER A 83 26.18 30.34 -5.10
C SER A 83 27.42 29.76 -4.40
N ASP A 84 27.28 28.60 -3.75
CA ASP A 84 28.37 27.89 -3.08
C ASP A 84 29.06 26.91 -4.06
N ASN A 85 30.15 27.35 -4.67
CA ASN A 85 30.93 26.61 -5.67
C ASN A 85 32.19 25.95 -5.13
N ARG A 86 32.34 25.90 -3.81
CA ARG A 86 33.50 25.27 -3.17
C ARG A 86 33.59 23.80 -3.60
N ILE A 87 34.84 23.36 -3.80
CA ILE A 87 35.17 21.95 -3.99
C ILE A 87 35.01 21.27 -2.64
N LEU A 88 34.08 20.33 -2.52
CA LEU A 88 33.82 19.67 -1.24
C LEU A 88 34.92 18.67 -0.90
N GLY A 89 35.18 18.49 0.40
CA GLY A 89 36.17 17.54 0.93
C GLY A 89 37.62 17.93 0.70
N SER A 90 37.91 19.19 0.33
CA SER A 90 39.29 19.69 0.17
C SER A 90 39.90 20.27 1.45
N THR A 91 39.10 20.51 2.49
CA THR A 91 39.56 21.07 3.76
C THR A 91 40.42 20.07 4.53
N GLN A 92 41.68 20.42 4.77
CA GLN A 92 42.57 19.61 5.61
C GLN A 92 42.19 19.75 7.08
N ILE A 93 41.58 18.73 7.66
CA ILE A 93 41.32 18.66 9.11
C ILE A 93 42.57 18.08 9.78
N GLN A 94 43.22 18.84 10.66
CA GLN A 94 44.41 18.40 11.39
C GLN A 94 44.04 17.41 12.50
N LEU A 95 44.86 16.36 12.67
CA LEU A 95 44.63 15.28 13.64
C LEU A 95 44.71 15.77 15.11
N GLU A 96 45.39 16.89 15.33
CA GLU A 96 45.68 17.47 16.65
C GLU A 96 44.62 18.48 17.11
N GLU A 97 43.73 18.92 16.23
CA GLU A 97 42.62 19.79 16.61
C GLU A 97 41.47 18.95 17.18
N PRO A 98 41.08 19.15 18.46
CA PRO A 98 39.92 18.47 18.98
C PRO A 98 38.69 18.89 18.17
N VAL A 99 37.94 17.91 17.65
CA VAL A 99 36.61 18.03 17.01
C VAL A 99 35.62 18.90 17.82
N LYS A 100 35.94 19.19 19.09
CA LYS A 100 35.18 20.05 19.99
C LYS A 100 35.21 21.55 19.65
N LYS A 101 36.12 22.04 18.80
CA LYS A 101 36.10 23.44 18.37
C LYS A 101 35.29 23.57 17.09
N PHE A 102 34.04 24.05 17.23
CA PHE A 102 33.27 24.53 16.08
C PHE A 102 34.05 25.65 15.39
N VAL A 103 33.91 25.71 14.06
CA VAL A 103 34.41 26.85 13.28
C VAL A 103 33.63 28.08 13.72
N GLU A 104 34.32 29.21 13.86
CA GLU A 104 33.66 30.47 14.20
C GLU A 104 32.67 30.84 13.08
N LYS A 105 31.41 31.12 13.45
CA LYS A 105 30.37 31.46 12.47
C LYS A 105 30.80 32.72 11.72
N MET A 106 30.72 32.68 10.40
CA MET A 106 30.92 33.88 9.58
C MET A 106 29.83 34.89 9.93
N PRO A 107 30.17 36.09 10.43
CA PRO A 107 29.17 37.08 10.80
C PRO A 107 28.39 37.53 9.57
N ASN A 108 27.06 37.67 9.68
CA ASN A 108 26.19 38.12 8.60
C ASN A 108 26.22 37.23 7.34
N VAL A 109 26.53 35.94 7.47
CA VAL A 109 26.33 34.93 6.41
C VAL A 109 25.32 33.89 6.87
N VAL A 110 24.31 33.64 6.05
CA VAL A 110 23.28 32.63 6.29
C VAL A 110 23.21 31.66 5.11
N PRO A 111 23.60 30.38 5.29
CA PRO A 111 23.40 29.36 4.28
C PRO A 111 21.96 28.82 4.31
N TYR A 112 21.34 28.69 3.15
CA TYR A 112 20.02 28.09 2.98
C TYR A 112 20.11 26.71 2.33
N PHE A 113 19.29 25.79 2.81
CA PHE A 113 19.31 24.38 2.42
C PHE A 113 17.92 23.88 2.07
N HIS A 114 17.81 23.13 0.99
CA HIS A 114 16.60 22.38 0.67
C HIS A 114 16.43 21.20 1.64
N PRO A 115 15.20 20.80 2.02
CA PRO A 115 14.95 19.65 2.90
C PRO A 115 15.59 18.33 2.44
N PHE A 116 15.79 18.14 1.13
CA PHE A 116 16.51 16.98 0.57
C PHE A 116 17.98 16.87 0.99
N LYS A 117 18.58 17.94 1.55
CA LYS A 117 19.89 17.87 2.22
C LYS A 117 19.90 16.90 3.40
N TYR A 118 18.73 16.46 3.87
CA TYR A 118 18.58 15.30 4.74
C TYR A 118 19.46 14.13 4.31
N PHE A 119 19.52 13.81 3.01
CA PHE A 119 20.31 12.67 2.53
C PHE A 119 21.81 12.84 2.81
N VAL A 120 22.34 14.04 2.60
CA VAL A 120 23.75 14.37 2.85
C VAL A 120 24.06 14.24 4.35
N PHE A 121 23.23 14.84 5.21
CA PHE A 121 23.44 14.78 6.65
C PHE A 121 23.23 13.37 7.22
N TRP A 122 22.26 12.62 6.70
CA TRP A 122 22.10 11.22 7.06
C TRP A 122 23.36 10.41 6.72
N ASP A 123 23.94 10.61 5.53
CA ASP A 123 25.17 9.92 5.14
C ASP A 123 26.33 10.29 6.07
N ILE A 124 26.48 11.59 6.38
CA ILE A 124 27.48 12.07 7.34
C ILE A 124 27.28 11.40 8.70
N GLN A 125 26.05 11.41 9.25
CA GLN A 125 25.74 10.77 10.54
C GLN A 125 26.15 9.29 10.55
N ARG A 126 25.86 8.57 9.47
CA ARG A 126 26.20 7.16 9.33
C ARG A 126 27.72 6.93 9.28
N ILE A 127 28.47 7.84 8.67
CA ILE A 127 29.93 7.74 8.56
C ILE A 127 30.60 8.08 9.90
N ILE A 128 30.11 9.10 10.63
CA ILE A 128 30.69 9.52 11.91
C ILE A 128 30.29 8.62 13.09
N GLN A 129 29.34 7.69 12.90
CA GLN A 129 28.92 6.76 13.96
C GLN A 129 30.04 5.75 14.26
N PHE A 130 30.62 5.87 15.45
CA PHE A 130 31.59 4.90 15.97
C PHE A 130 30.99 3.50 16.06
N ARG A 131 31.65 2.52 15.46
CA ARG A 131 31.22 1.12 15.48
C ARG A 131 31.78 0.36 16.68
N VAL A 132 31.68 0.96 17.86
CA VAL A 132 32.16 0.32 19.09
C VAL A 132 31.03 -0.52 19.67
N HIS A 133 31.24 -1.85 19.70
CA HIS A 133 30.26 -2.77 20.24
C HIS A 133 30.10 -2.57 21.76
N PRO A 134 28.89 -2.65 22.35
CA PRO A 134 28.69 -2.47 23.80
C PRO A 134 29.63 -3.32 24.68
N TYR A 135 29.91 -4.57 24.29
CA TYR A 135 30.91 -5.42 24.96
C TYR A 135 32.34 -4.85 24.99
N GLN A 136 32.75 -4.08 23.98
CA GLN A 136 34.06 -3.42 23.97
C GLN A 136 34.11 -2.27 24.99
N MET A 137 32.97 -1.65 25.31
CA MET A 137 32.85 -0.61 26.34
C MET A 137 33.04 -1.17 27.76
N MET A 138 32.79 -2.47 27.96
CA MET A 138 32.94 -3.13 29.27
C MET A 138 34.40 -3.37 29.68
N ILE A 139 35.37 -3.12 28.78
CA ILE A 139 36.81 -3.25 29.08
C ILE A 139 37.45 -1.85 28.95
N PRO A 140 37.49 -1.03 30.02
CA PRO A 140 37.86 0.38 29.92
C PRO A 140 39.21 0.64 29.26
N THR A 141 40.21 -0.18 29.55
CA THR A 141 41.56 -0.06 28.97
C THR A 141 41.60 -0.36 27.47
N ARG A 142 40.74 -1.26 26.98
CA ARG A 142 40.62 -1.56 25.54
C ARG A 142 39.69 -0.59 24.84
N TYR A 143 38.68 -0.07 25.53
CA TYR A 143 37.73 0.88 24.98
C TYR A 143 38.42 2.16 24.49
N HIS A 144 39.29 2.76 25.31
CA HIS A 144 40.05 3.96 24.92
C HIS A 144 40.93 3.69 23.69
N TYR A 145 41.66 2.57 23.69
CA TYR A 145 42.48 2.19 22.54
C TYR A 145 41.66 2.00 21.26
N ILE A 146 40.52 1.30 21.34
CA ILE A 146 39.63 1.09 20.18
C ILE A 146 39.07 2.43 19.69
N LEU A 147 38.66 3.32 20.60
CA LEU A 147 38.16 4.64 20.25
C LEU A 147 39.23 5.47 19.52
N ASP A 148 40.46 5.50 20.02
CA ASP A 148 41.57 6.21 19.37
C ASP A 148 41.88 5.64 17.98
N GLN A 149 41.81 4.31 17.82
CA GLN A 149 41.97 3.67 16.51
C GLN A 149 40.83 4.03 15.55
N GLU A 150 39.58 3.97 16.00
CA GLU A 150 38.42 4.34 15.17
C GLU A 150 38.48 5.82 14.75
N ILE A 151 38.85 6.72 15.66
CA ILE A 151 39.07 8.14 15.37
C ILE A 151 40.16 8.29 14.30
N LYS A 152 41.30 7.61 14.47
CA LYS A 152 42.41 7.66 13.50
C LYS A 152 42.00 7.14 12.12
N ILE A 153 41.26 6.02 12.08
CA ILE A 153 40.74 5.45 10.83
C ILE A 153 39.81 6.45 10.14
N PHE A 154 38.91 7.08 10.90
CA PHE A 154 37.99 8.09 10.39
C PHE A 154 38.74 9.29 9.80
N TYR A 155 39.72 9.86 10.50
CA TYR A 155 40.54 10.97 9.98
C TYR A 155 41.30 10.59 8.71
N ASN A 156 41.93 9.41 8.69
CA ASN A 156 42.63 8.92 7.50
C ASN A 156 41.66 8.75 6.32
N TRP A 157 40.44 8.28 6.57
CA TRP A 157 39.43 8.12 5.54
C TRP A 157 38.99 9.47 4.99
N ILE A 158 38.69 10.45 5.83
CA ILE A 158 38.27 11.81 5.40
C ILE A 158 39.27 12.45 4.45
N GLN A 159 40.57 12.27 4.73
CA GLN A 159 41.65 12.83 3.91
C GLN A 159 41.88 12.06 2.60
N SER A 160 41.19 10.93 2.40
CA SER A 160 41.32 10.14 1.19
C SER A 160 40.48 10.67 0.03
N GLU A 161 40.95 10.44 -1.20
CA GLU A 161 40.16 10.71 -2.42
C GLU A 161 38.82 9.95 -2.45
N SER A 162 38.74 8.81 -1.74
CA SER A 162 37.50 8.05 -1.62
C SER A 162 36.42 8.82 -0.85
N ALA A 163 36.80 9.53 0.23
CA ALA A 163 35.88 10.37 0.99
C ALA A 163 35.44 11.58 0.17
N LYS A 164 36.38 12.25 -0.50
CA LYS A 164 36.09 13.37 -1.39
C LYS A 164 35.10 12.94 -2.50
N THR A 165 35.35 11.80 -3.14
CA THR A 165 34.47 11.26 -4.18
C THR A 165 33.08 10.96 -3.63
N ARG A 166 32.99 10.34 -2.45
CA ARG A 166 31.71 10.04 -1.79
C ARG A 166 30.93 11.30 -1.45
N ILE A 167 31.57 12.28 -0.81
CA ILE A 167 30.94 13.54 -0.39
C ILE A 167 30.38 14.27 -1.59
N ASN A 168 31.16 14.39 -2.67
CA ASN A 168 30.69 15.04 -3.90
C ASN A 168 29.53 14.26 -4.53
N TYR A 169 29.65 12.93 -4.68
CA TYR A 169 28.61 12.08 -5.26
C TYR A 169 27.25 12.20 -4.54
N ILE A 170 27.25 12.19 -3.21
CA ILE A 170 26.01 12.32 -2.41
C ILE A 170 25.40 13.73 -2.54
N ASN A 171 26.24 14.76 -2.58
CA ASN A 171 25.77 16.12 -2.84
C ASN A 171 25.20 16.24 -4.26
N ASP A 172 25.81 15.61 -5.27
CA ASP A 172 25.36 15.66 -6.66
C ASP A 172 24.00 14.96 -6.87
N ILE A 173 23.79 13.79 -6.24
CA ILE A 173 22.47 13.13 -6.20
C ILE A 173 21.43 14.09 -5.62
N THR A 174 21.78 14.71 -4.49
CA THR A 174 20.87 15.61 -3.79
C THR A 174 20.56 16.84 -4.63
N SER A 175 21.56 17.44 -5.27
CA SER A 175 21.40 18.59 -6.17
C SER A 175 20.51 18.26 -7.37
N LEU A 176 20.63 17.07 -7.96
CA LEU A 176 19.75 16.63 -9.03
C LEU A 176 18.30 16.45 -8.53
N ALA A 177 18.12 15.84 -7.35
CA ALA A 177 16.80 15.69 -6.74
C ALA A 177 16.14 17.05 -6.45
N ILE A 178 16.92 18.01 -5.91
CA ILE A 178 16.47 19.38 -5.65
C ILE A 178 16.04 20.01 -6.96
N ALA A 179 16.91 20.07 -7.97
CA ALA A 179 16.57 20.68 -9.26
C ALA A 179 15.29 20.10 -9.88
N THR A 180 15.03 18.81 -9.67
CA THR A 180 13.91 18.10 -10.29
C THR A 180 12.61 18.19 -9.47
N GLU A 181 12.71 18.55 -8.18
CA GLU A 181 11.62 18.58 -7.22
C GLU A 181 10.31 19.21 -7.74
N PRO A 182 10.31 20.46 -8.25
CA PRO A 182 9.07 21.12 -8.63
C PRO A 182 8.39 20.46 -9.84
N CYS A 183 9.12 19.68 -10.65
CA CYS A 183 8.61 19.08 -11.89
C CYS A 183 7.64 17.92 -11.67
N PHE A 184 7.75 17.23 -10.52
CA PHE A 184 6.99 16.01 -10.23
C PHE A 184 6.44 15.96 -8.80
N TYR A 185 6.65 17.00 -7.99
CA TYR A 185 6.16 17.05 -6.63
C TYR A 185 4.64 16.84 -6.56
N THR A 186 3.87 17.46 -7.45
CA THR A 186 2.41 17.37 -7.42
C THR A 186 1.91 15.98 -7.78
N GLU A 187 2.52 15.30 -8.75
CA GLU A 187 2.20 13.91 -9.09
C GLU A 187 2.48 12.96 -7.90
N ILE A 188 3.49 13.26 -7.11
CA ILE A 188 3.95 12.42 -6.01
C ILE A 188 3.13 12.68 -4.73
N PHE A 189 2.90 13.95 -4.40
CA PHE A 189 2.28 14.36 -3.12
C PHE A 189 0.83 14.83 -3.26
N ASN A 190 0.30 14.93 -4.48
CA ASN A 190 -1.04 15.46 -4.80
C ASN A 190 -1.29 16.83 -4.16
N ASN A 191 -0.30 17.72 -4.26
CA ASN A 191 -0.32 19.06 -3.70
C ASN A 191 0.44 20.02 -4.62
N LEU A 192 -0.09 21.23 -4.80
CA LEU A 192 0.54 22.30 -5.57
C LEU A 192 0.54 23.57 -4.72
N LYS A 193 1.73 24.09 -4.43
CA LYS A 193 1.99 25.39 -3.84
C LYS A 193 2.24 26.40 -4.97
N TYR A 194 1.56 27.53 -4.89
CA TYR A 194 1.70 28.64 -5.83
C TYR A 194 1.35 29.97 -5.13
N SER A 195 1.85 31.08 -5.69
CA SER A 195 1.57 32.41 -5.16
C SER A 195 0.09 32.78 -5.34
N PRO A 196 -0.54 33.50 -4.38
CA PRO A 196 -1.92 34.00 -4.53
C PRO A 196 -2.11 34.93 -5.74
N ARG A 197 -1.02 35.44 -6.32
CA ARG A 197 -1.02 36.36 -7.46
C ARG A 197 -1.17 35.68 -8.81
N ILE A 198 -0.93 34.37 -8.90
CA ILE A 198 -0.96 33.59 -10.14
C ILE A 198 -2.03 32.49 -10.06
N SER A 199 -2.49 32.04 -11.23
CA SER A 199 -3.42 30.91 -11.29
C SER A 199 -2.68 29.57 -11.17
N ALA A 200 -3.41 28.49 -10.85
CA ALA A 200 -2.85 27.14 -10.84
C ALA A 200 -2.38 26.72 -12.25
N GLU A 201 -3.09 27.11 -13.32
CA GLU A 201 -2.71 26.82 -14.71
C GLU A 201 -1.42 27.53 -15.12
N GLU A 202 -1.25 28.78 -14.67
CA GLU A 202 -0.02 29.54 -14.88
C GLU A 202 1.16 28.90 -14.15
N GLN A 203 0.97 28.47 -12.90
CA GLN A 203 1.99 27.73 -12.17
C GLN A 203 2.40 26.44 -12.89
N TRP A 204 1.44 25.67 -13.41
CA TRP A 204 1.73 24.48 -14.22
C TRP A 204 2.54 24.82 -15.47
N THR A 205 2.24 25.95 -16.11
CA THR A 205 2.98 26.41 -17.29
C THR A 205 4.42 26.77 -16.95
N ASN A 206 4.64 27.46 -15.81
CA ASN A 206 5.97 27.79 -15.31
C ASN A 206 6.78 26.52 -14.99
N ILE A 207 6.17 25.57 -14.28
CA ILE A 207 6.78 24.27 -13.97
C ILE A 207 7.13 23.49 -15.25
N ASN A 208 6.24 23.44 -16.24
CA ASN A 208 6.49 22.73 -17.50
C ASN A 208 7.59 23.39 -18.35
N THR A 209 7.67 24.72 -18.34
CA THR A 209 8.74 25.47 -18.99
C THR A 209 10.08 25.14 -18.34
N TYR A 210 10.13 25.20 -17.00
CA TYR A 210 11.31 24.81 -16.23
C TYR A 210 11.71 23.35 -16.46
N LYS A 211 10.75 22.42 -16.45
CA LYS A 211 10.95 20.99 -16.74
C LYS A 211 11.58 20.77 -18.11
N THR A 212 11.17 21.56 -19.12
CA THR A 212 11.76 21.50 -20.46
C THR A 212 13.21 21.95 -20.47
N HIS A 213 13.54 23.02 -19.76
CA HIS A 213 14.93 23.46 -19.58
C HIS A 213 15.78 22.39 -18.86
N LEU A 214 15.24 21.77 -17.81
CA LEU A 214 15.95 20.75 -17.04
C LEU A 214 16.27 19.47 -17.86
N LYS A 215 15.51 19.21 -18.94
CA LYS A 215 15.69 18.06 -19.84
C LYS A 215 17.12 17.94 -20.37
N GLU A 216 17.73 19.06 -20.76
CA GLU A 216 19.07 19.07 -21.36
C GLU A 216 20.13 18.54 -20.39
N TYR A 217 19.99 18.86 -19.11
CA TYR A 217 20.89 18.37 -18.06
C TYR A 217 20.77 16.85 -17.86
N TYR A 218 19.55 16.31 -17.91
CA TYR A 218 19.32 14.86 -17.85
C TYR A 218 19.97 14.15 -19.04
N LEU A 219 19.80 14.70 -20.25
CA LEU A 219 20.43 14.16 -21.46
C LEU A 219 21.97 14.17 -21.36
N GLN A 220 22.56 15.23 -20.79
CA GLN A 220 24.01 15.31 -20.58
C GLN A 220 24.54 14.33 -19.53
N ILE A 221 23.76 14.03 -18.49
CA ILE A 221 24.14 13.03 -17.47
C ILE A 221 24.05 11.62 -18.05
N GLY A 222 23.02 11.35 -18.83
CA GLY A 222 22.74 10.02 -19.38
C GLY A 222 22.00 9.11 -18.40
N ILE A 223 21.34 8.09 -18.94
CA ILE A 223 20.41 7.24 -18.18
C ILE A 223 21.09 6.31 -17.16
N GLU A 224 22.26 5.75 -17.49
CA GLU A 224 22.92 4.78 -16.61
C GLU A 224 23.41 5.41 -15.29
N PRO A 225 24.08 6.58 -15.29
CA PRO A 225 24.38 7.28 -14.04
C PRO A 225 23.12 7.59 -13.22
N ILE A 226 22.02 7.98 -13.87
CA ILE A 226 20.76 8.27 -13.17
C ILE A 226 20.18 7.02 -12.50
N LYS A 227 20.24 5.85 -13.16
CA LYS A 227 19.85 4.57 -12.56
C LYS A 227 20.66 4.27 -11.30
N GLU A 228 21.96 4.55 -11.31
CA GLU A 228 22.80 4.31 -10.13
C GLU A 228 22.50 5.30 -8.99
N MET A 229 22.21 6.56 -9.31
CA MET A 229 21.80 7.58 -8.33
C MET A 229 20.48 7.20 -7.63
N THR A 230 19.46 6.83 -8.42
CA THR A 230 18.15 6.40 -7.91
C THR A 230 18.26 5.11 -7.10
N ARG A 231 19.08 4.14 -7.55
CA ARG A 231 19.41 2.94 -6.78
C ARG A 231 20.08 3.26 -5.44
N THR A 232 21.03 4.20 -5.44
CA THR A 232 21.73 4.65 -4.22
C THR A 232 20.74 5.19 -3.18
N LEU A 233 19.77 6.01 -3.60
CA LEU A 233 18.71 6.52 -2.74
C LEU A 233 17.82 5.38 -2.21
N CYS A 234 17.41 4.45 -3.07
CA CYS A 234 16.56 3.33 -2.68
C CYS A 234 17.24 2.36 -1.71
N ILE A 235 18.54 2.09 -1.87
CA ILE A 235 19.33 1.29 -0.93
C ILE A 235 19.45 2.02 0.41
N SER A 236 19.75 3.32 0.37
CA SER A 236 19.89 4.15 1.58
C SER A 236 18.59 4.21 2.39
N ALA A 237 17.45 4.30 1.70
CA ALA A 237 16.12 4.22 2.29
C ALA A 237 15.88 2.89 3.03
N GLU A 238 16.31 1.77 2.45
CA GLU A 238 16.18 0.44 3.08
C GLU A 238 17.16 0.22 4.24
N MET A 239 18.32 0.88 4.22
CA MET A 239 19.22 0.90 5.37
C MET A 239 18.63 1.67 6.56
N LEU A 240 17.84 2.71 6.29
CA LEU A 240 17.12 3.48 7.30
C LEU A 240 15.97 2.68 7.92
N GLU A 241 15.13 2.09 7.07
CA GLU A 241 13.97 1.31 7.45
C GLU A 241 13.85 0.08 6.55
N HIS A 242 14.00 -1.09 7.17
CA HIS A 242 14.18 -2.37 6.47
C HIS A 242 12.84 -2.97 6.00
N ASN A 243 11.72 -2.54 6.57
CA ASN A 243 10.41 -3.07 6.22
C ASN A 243 9.94 -2.51 4.87
N LYS A 244 10.18 -3.24 3.77
CA LYS A 244 9.75 -2.83 2.43
C LYS A 244 8.25 -2.69 2.28
N ASN A 245 7.48 -3.56 2.94
CA ASN A 245 6.02 -3.58 2.83
C ASN A 245 5.40 -2.31 3.42
N ILE A 246 5.95 -1.82 4.54
CA ILE A 246 5.43 -0.58 5.14
C ILE A 246 5.70 0.63 4.24
N HIS A 247 6.83 0.66 3.52
CA HIS A 247 7.10 1.71 2.53
C HIS A 247 6.05 1.71 1.44
N SER A 248 5.86 0.56 0.77
CA SER A 248 4.88 0.42 -0.31
C SER A 248 3.46 0.75 0.16
N LEU A 249 3.09 0.40 1.39
CA LEU A 249 1.80 0.76 1.97
C LEU A 249 1.65 2.28 2.12
N LEU A 250 2.66 2.95 2.71
CA LEU A 250 2.60 4.39 2.97
C LEU A 250 2.66 5.23 1.70
N ARG A 251 3.09 4.66 0.57
CA ARG A 251 2.98 5.28 -0.75
C ARG A 251 1.53 5.52 -1.18
N PHE A 252 0.59 4.67 -0.75
CA PHE A 252 -0.84 4.88 -1.00
C PHE A 252 -1.49 5.90 -0.07
N MET A 253 -0.78 6.32 0.98
CA MET A 253 -1.27 7.36 1.87
C MET A 253 -1.25 8.73 1.16
N ASN A 254 -2.19 9.60 1.53
CA ASN A 254 -2.22 10.98 1.05
C ASN A 254 -0.86 11.68 1.28
N GLY A 255 -0.34 12.37 0.25
CA GLY A 255 0.99 12.98 0.29
C GLY A 255 1.21 13.96 1.45
N ARG A 256 0.18 14.74 1.83
CA ARG A 256 0.28 15.66 2.99
C ARG A 256 0.44 14.93 4.31
N GLN A 257 -0.19 13.78 4.47
CA GLN A 257 0.00 12.95 5.66
C GLN A 257 1.36 12.26 5.60
N ARG A 258 1.81 11.89 4.41
CA ARG A 258 3.07 11.17 4.19
C ARG A 258 4.28 12.01 4.60
N LEU A 259 4.24 13.32 4.34
CA LEU A 259 5.26 14.27 4.78
C LEU A 259 5.30 14.51 6.30
N LYS A 260 4.29 14.09 7.06
CA LYS A 260 4.27 14.23 8.53
C LYS A 260 4.87 13.04 9.27
N ILE A 261 5.21 11.97 8.55
CA ILE A 261 5.79 10.77 9.16
C ILE A 261 7.18 11.11 9.70
N LYS A 262 7.42 10.74 10.95
CA LYS A 262 8.66 11.01 11.69
C LYS A 262 9.53 9.75 11.80
N GLY A 263 10.75 9.94 12.32
CA GLY A 263 11.73 8.89 12.56
C GLY A 263 12.37 8.36 11.27
N ASN A 264 13.00 7.18 11.37
CA ASN A 264 13.66 6.53 10.24
C ASN A 264 12.72 6.25 9.07
N LEU A 265 11.46 5.95 9.37
CA LEU A 265 10.43 5.71 8.36
C LEU A 265 10.18 6.98 7.52
N GLY A 266 10.03 8.13 8.17
CA GLY A 266 9.89 9.42 7.48
C GLY A 266 11.10 9.75 6.60
N GLY A 267 12.30 9.52 7.14
CA GLY A 267 13.55 9.70 6.40
C GLY A 267 13.64 8.81 5.17
N SER A 268 13.31 7.52 5.31
CA SER A 268 13.28 6.58 4.18
C SER A 268 12.28 7.00 3.10
N ILE A 269 11.07 7.44 3.49
CA ILE A 269 10.07 7.95 2.55
C ILE A 269 10.57 9.18 1.79
N LEU A 270 11.30 10.07 2.46
CA LEU A 270 11.91 11.24 1.81
C LEU A 270 12.93 10.80 0.75
N LEU A 271 13.81 9.84 1.06
CA LEU A 271 14.79 9.30 0.10
C LEU A 271 14.11 8.58 -1.08
N LYS A 272 13.07 7.79 -0.84
CA LYS A 272 12.27 7.17 -1.91
C LYS A 272 11.58 8.23 -2.78
N SER A 273 11.10 9.33 -2.19
CA SER A 273 10.50 10.44 -2.94
C SER A 273 11.54 11.16 -3.81
N MET A 274 12.76 11.38 -3.31
CA MET A 274 13.87 11.89 -4.12
C MET A 274 14.17 10.96 -5.31
N SER A 275 14.19 9.65 -5.08
CA SER A 275 14.43 8.64 -6.12
C SER A 275 13.34 8.69 -7.19
N GLU A 276 12.08 8.76 -6.78
CA GLU A 276 10.95 8.84 -7.69
C GLU A 276 10.94 10.12 -8.54
N ILE A 277 11.22 11.27 -7.93
CA ILE A 277 11.32 12.55 -8.64
C ILE A 277 12.33 12.45 -9.77
N ILE A 278 13.53 11.92 -9.46
CA ILE A 278 14.58 11.71 -10.46
C ILE A 278 14.15 10.67 -11.50
N ARG A 279 13.56 9.54 -11.08
CA ARG A 279 13.09 8.48 -11.98
C ARG A 279 12.08 9.02 -12.98
N ARG A 280 11.03 9.72 -12.54
CA ARG A 280 9.98 10.26 -13.41
C ARG A 280 10.54 11.24 -14.44
N MET A 281 11.51 12.07 -14.05
CA MET A 281 12.19 12.97 -14.98
C MET A 281 13.04 12.21 -16.00
N ALA A 282 13.72 11.14 -15.59
CA ALA A 282 14.44 10.28 -16.51
C ALA A 282 13.50 9.56 -17.48
N GLU A 283 12.39 8.98 -16.99
CA GLU A 283 11.39 8.32 -17.84
C GLU A 283 10.83 9.28 -18.89
N TRP A 284 10.50 10.51 -18.49
CA TRP A 284 10.03 11.55 -19.40
C TRP A 284 11.10 12.02 -20.39
N THR A 285 12.37 12.12 -19.95
CA THR A 285 13.46 12.62 -20.80
C THR A 285 13.89 11.61 -21.85
N PHE A 286 14.00 10.34 -21.47
CA PHE A 286 14.54 9.26 -22.30
C PHE A 286 13.46 8.37 -22.95
N ASP A 287 12.19 8.66 -22.70
CA ASP A 287 11.03 7.89 -23.21
C ASP A 287 11.18 6.39 -22.94
N THR A 288 11.54 6.05 -21.69
CA THR A 288 11.74 4.67 -21.25
C THR A 288 11.17 4.47 -19.87
N GLN A 289 10.63 3.29 -19.62
CA GLN A 289 10.10 2.94 -18.30
C GLN A 289 11.23 2.36 -17.43
N LEU A 290 11.38 2.89 -16.22
CA LEU A 290 12.34 2.41 -15.23
C LEU A 290 11.62 1.63 -14.12
N PRO A 291 12.30 0.73 -13.38
CA PRO A 291 11.68 0.06 -12.22
C PRO A 291 11.22 1.07 -11.16
N GLU A 292 10.14 0.78 -10.43
CA GLU A 292 9.68 1.64 -9.33
C GLU A 292 10.58 1.48 -8.09
N GLU A 293 10.44 2.36 -7.09
CA GLU A 293 11.42 2.50 -6.02
C GLU A 293 11.52 1.27 -5.08
N ASP A 294 10.47 0.47 -4.98
CA ASP A 294 10.43 -0.81 -4.25
C ASP A 294 11.19 -1.94 -4.97
N GLU A 295 11.50 -1.76 -6.25
CA GLU A 295 12.31 -2.67 -7.05
C GLU A 295 13.80 -2.32 -7.05
N MET A 296 14.15 -1.07 -6.71
CA MET A 296 15.50 -0.52 -6.85
C MET A 296 16.36 -0.60 -5.57
N GLY A 297 15.91 -1.31 -4.54
CA GLY A 297 16.65 -1.48 -3.28
C GLY A 297 17.52 -2.74 -3.22
N PHE A 298 17.63 -3.35 -2.03
CA PHE A 298 18.32 -4.63 -1.85
C PHE A 298 17.54 -5.78 -2.48
N GLY A 299 18.23 -6.73 -3.11
CA GLY A 299 17.63 -7.89 -3.75
C GLY A 299 17.35 -7.68 -5.24
N VAL A 300 16.88 -8.74 -5.90
CA VAL A 300 16.53 -8.73 -7.33
C VAL A 300 15.09 -9.19 -7.46
N TRP A 301 14.25 -8.35 -8.05
CA TRP A 301 12.93 -8.78 -8.49
C TRP A 301 13.07 -9.64 -9.75
N MET A 302 12.41 -10.79 -9.76
CA MET A 302 12.29 -11.57 -11.00
C MET A 302 11.48 -10.75 -12.01
N LYS A 303 11.87 -10.85 -13.29
CA LYS A 303 11.15 -10.20 -14.38
C LYS A 303 9.67 -10.60 -14.32
N ASP A 304 8.78 -9.61 -14.43
CA ASP A 304 7.32 -9.75 -14.42
C ASP A 304 6.70 -10.22 -13.08
N ALA A 305 7.47 -10.35 -12.00
CA ALA A 305 6.94 -10.77 -10.69
C ALA A 305 5.83 -9.85 -10.17
N LYS A 306 5.98 -8.52 -10.28
CA LYS A 306 4.93 -7.56 -9.89
C LYS A 306 3.63 -7.77 -10.65
N GLU A 307 3.72 -8.03 -11.95
CA GLU A 307 2.55 -8.28 -12.78
C GLU A 307 1.84 -9.57 -12.35
N ILE A 308 2.60 -10.59 -11.94
CA ILE A 308 2.06 -11.83 -11.41
C ILE A 308 1.36 -11.61 -10.06
N PHE A 309 1.97 -10.84 -9.14
CA PHE A 309 1.45 -10.64 -7.79
C PHE A 309 0.34 -9.59 -7.66
N TYR A 310 0.36 -8.57 -8.53
CA TYR A 310 -0.53 -7.41 -8.40
C TYR A 310 -1.37 -7.14 -9.65
N GLY A 311 -1.15 -7.87 -10.74
CA GLY A 311 -1.80 -7.63 -12.03
C GLY A 311 -1.25 -6.40 -12.78
N THR A 312 -0.20 -5.76 -12.26
CA THR A 312 0.44 -4.58 -12.90
C THR A 312 1.94 -4.58 -12.64
N LYS A 313 2.72 -4.05 -13.60
CA LYS A 313 4.13 -3.72 -13.40
C LYS A 313 4.33 -2.39 -12.65
N ARG A 314 3.29 -1.56 -12.58
CA ARG A 314 3.32 -0.20 -12.01
C ARG A 314 2.30 -0.07 -10.91
N LEU A 315 2.71 -0.42 -9.70
CA LEU A 315 1.83 -0.45 -8.55
C LEU A 315 1.50 0.98 -8.08
N PHE A 316 2.50 1.86 -8.09
CA PHE A 316 2.35 3.23 -7.60
C PHE A 316 1.81 4.17 -8.69
N ASP A 317 2.23 3.95 -9.93
CA ASP A 317 1.91 4.85 -11.04
C ASP A 317 0.61 4.48 -11.78
N SER A 318 0.04 3.30 -11.52
CA SER A 318 -1.25 2.93 -12.10
C SER A 318 -2.39 3.80 -11.57
N GLN A 319 -3.23 4.28 -12.49
CA GLN A 319 -4.51 4.93 -12.17
C GLN A 319 -5.58 3.91 -11.75
N ASP A 320 -5.35 2.62 -12.04
CA ASP A 320 -6.27 1.56 -11.62
C ASP A 320 -6.18 1.36 -10.11
N LEU A 321 -7.35 1.35 -9.47
CA LEU A 321 -7.49 1.09 -8.04
C LEU A 321 -7.38 -0.41 -7.72
N LYS A 322 -7.63 -1.30 -8.70
CA LYS A 322 -7.65 -2.75 -8.46
C LYS A 322 -6.31 -3.29 -7.93
N PRO A 323 -5.13 -2.97 -8.52
CA PRO A 323 -3.85 -3.43 -7.98
C PRO A 323 -3.54 -2.88 -6.59
N LYS A 324 -3.93 -1.62 -6.33
CA LYS A 324 -3.73 -0.96 -5.02
C LYS A 324 -4.56 -1.64 -3.94
N ARG A 325 -5.84 -1.91 -4.23
CA ARG A 325 -6.71 -2.71 -3.34
C ARG A 325 -6.15 -4.10 -3.12
N GLN A 326 -5.67 -4.76 -4.17
CA GLN A 326 -5.08 -6.09 -4.05
C GLN A 326 -3.83 -6.10 -3.15
N PHE A 327 -2.97 -5.09 -3.25
CA PHE A 327 -1.85 -4.95 -2.32
C PHE A 327 -2.33 -4.78 -0.86
N ILE A 328 -3.30 -3.89 -0.61
CA ILE A 328 -3.84 -3.67 0.74
C ILE A 328 -4.47 -4.96 1.29
N ARG A 329 -5.15 -5.73 0.42
CA ARG A 329 -5.72 -7.05 0.74
C ARG A 329 -4.70 -8.08 1.18
N GLN A 330 -3.58 -8.17 0.47
CA GLN A 330 -2.48 -9.08 0.81
C GLN A 330 -1.82 -8.73 2.16
N MET A 331 -1.93 -7.47 2.58
CA MET A 331 -1.47 -7.02 3.90
C MET A 331 -2.52 -7.20 5.00
N GLU A 332 -3.71 -7.70 4.67
CA GLU A 332 -4.86 -7.87 5.58
C GLU A 332 -5.28 -6.54 6.26
N LEU A 333 -5.14 -5.43 5.54
CA LEU A 333 -5.44 -4.08 6.05
C LEU A 333 -6.77 -3.51 5.54
N ASP A 334 -7.43 -4.14 4.58
CA ASP A 334 -8.76 -3.74 4.14
C ASP A 334 -9.85 -4.42 4.98
N THR A 335 -10.86 -3.63 5.34
CA THR A 335 -12.11 -4.12 5.93
C THR A 335 -13.22 -4.22 4.87
N GLU A 336 -12.85 -4.25 3.59
CA GLU A 336 -13.81 -4.29 2.48
C GLU A 336 -14.46 -5.67 2.39
N ILE A 337 -15.69 -5.67 1.86
CA ILE A 337 -16.38 -6.91 1.47
C ILE A 337 -15.58 -7.57 0.35
N ARG A 338 -15.21 -8.84 0.55
CA ARG A 338 -14.47 -9.65 -0.42
C ARG A 338 -15.38 -10.68 -1.09
N ILE A 339 -16.48 -11.06 -0.44
CA ILE A 339 -17.39 -12.10 -0.90
C ILE A 339 -18.83 -11.65 -0.69
N ARG A 340 -19.66 -11.83 -1.70
CA ARG A 340 -21.11 -11.64 -1.63
C ARG A 340 -21.83 -12.96 -1.83
N PHE A 341 -22.63 -13.34 -0.85
CA PHE A 341 -23.62 -14.40 -0.99
C PHE A 341 -24.93 -13.83 -1.52
N TYR A 342 -25.44 -14.42 -2.59
CA TYR A 342 -26.77 -14.16 -3.09
C TYR A 342 -27.62 -15.38 -2.80
N VAL A 343 -28.63 -15.24 -1.93
CA VAL A 343 -29.46 -16.34 -1.46
C VAL A 343 -30.92 -16.12 -1.86
N GLU A 344 -31.60 -17.17 -2.30
CA GLU A 344 -32.95 -17.07 -2.85
C GLU A 344 -34.07 -16.85 -1.82
N GLY A 345 -33.92 -17.39 -0.60
CA GLY A 345 -34.97 -17.38 0.41
C GLY A 345 -34.52 -16.98 1.83
N PRO A 346 -35.50 -16.74 2.73
CA PRO A 346 -35.23 -16.29 4.09
C PRO A 346 -34.61 -17.37 4.99
N THR A 347 -34.86 -18.65 4.70
CA THR A 347 -34.27 -19.78 5.43
C THR A 347 -32.77 -19.82 5.17
N GLU A 348 -32.36 -19.75 3.91
CA GLU A 348 -30.97 -19.76 3.45
C GLU A 348 -30.25 -18.51 3.94
N TYR A 349 -30.87 -17.34 3.78
CA TYR A 349 -30.34 -16.08 4.30
C TYR A 349 -30.00 -16.18 5.77
N THR A 350 -30.92 -16.70 6.58
CA THR A 350 -30.66 -16.82 8.02
C THR A 350 -29.62 -17.89 8.31
N ALA A 351 -29.66 -19.04 7.64
CA ALA A 351 -28.71 -20.12 7.85
C ALA A 351 -27.26 -19.69 7.55
N PHE A 352 -27.03 -19.02 6.41
CA PHE A 352 -25.71 -18.48 6.07
C PHE A 352 -25.30 -17.36 7.00
N THR A 353 -26.22 -16.46 7.37
CA THR A 353 -25.93 -15.37 8.31
C THR A 353 -25.47 -15.94 9.64
N HIS A 354 -26.16 -16.94 10.17
CA HIS A 354 -25.80 -17.56 11.44
C HIS A 354 -24.37 -18.12 11.49
N LEU A 355 -23.85 -18.65 10.37
CA LEU A 355 -22.48 -19.18 10.31
C LEU A 355 -21.43 -18.15 9.89
N LEU A 356 -21.80 -17.15 9.09
CA LEU A 356 -20.83 -16.28 8.42
C LEU A 356 -20.81 -14.84 8.95
N ASP A 357 -21.76 -14.42 9.79
CA ASP A 357 -21.85 -13.04 10.34
C ASP A 357 -20.61 -12.61 11.13
N PHE A 358 -19.82 -13.57 11.64
CA PHE A 358 -18.53 -13.28 12.26
C PHE A 358 -17.48 -12.73 11.26
N TRP A 359 -17.62 -13.00 9.96
CA TRP A 359 -16.67 -12.61 8.92
C TRP A 359 -17.08 -11.29 8.27
N GLN A 360 -16.45 -10.20 8.68
CA GLN A 360 -16.73 -8.85 8.15
C GLN A 360 -16.49 -8.70 6.64
N GLN A 361 -15.70 -9.60 6.05
CA GLN A 361 -15.40 -9.63 4.62
C GLN A 361 -16.49 -10.34 3.79
N ILE A 362 -17.50 -10.93 4.41
CA ILE A 362 -18.58 -11.65 3.75
C ILE A 362 -19.89 -10.88 3.94
N GLU A 363 -20.54 -10.51 2.83
CA GLU A 363 -21.87 -9.91 2.83
C GLU A 363 -22.88 -10.92 2.31
N ILE A 364 -24.06 -11.01 2.93
CA ILE A 364 -25.15 -11.90 2.50
C ILE A 364 -26.33 -11.04 2.06
N ILE A 365 -26.86 -11.34 0.88
CA ILE A 365 -27.89 -10.57 0.18
C ILE A 365 -29.06 -11.48 -0.17
N ASP A 366 -30.25 -11.13 0.33
CA ASP A 366 -31.50 -11.78 -0.05
C ASP A 366 -31.95 -11.34 -1.47
N LEU A 367 -32.14 -12.33 -2.35
CA LEU A 367 -32.55 -12.14 -3.74
C LEU A 367 -34.05 -11.91 -3.91
N ALA A 368 -34.89 -12.16 -2.89
CA ALA A 368 -36.35 -12.05 -2.97
C ALA A 368 -36.83 -10.66 -3.44
N GLY A 369 -36.03 -9.60 -3.23
CA GLY A 369 -36.29 -8.24 -3.73
C GLY A 369 -35.61 -7.87 -5.06
N GLN A 370 -34.55 -8.58 -5.47
CA GLN A 370 -33.69 -8.18 -6.60
C GLN A 370 -34.14 -8.71 -7.96
N PHE A 371 -34.83 -9.86 -8.00
CA PHE A 371 -35.42 -10.37 -9.24
C PHE A 371 -36.71 -9.63 -9.66
N ILE A 372 -37.36 -8.94 -8.71
CA ILE A 372 -38.71 -8.35 -8.86
C ILE A 372 -38.68 -6.83 -9.14
N GLN A 373 -37.56 -6.13 -8.88
CA GLN A 373 -37.46 -4.68 -9.14
C GLN A 373 -37.39 -4.35 -10.64
N GLY A 374 -38.56 -4.08 -11.22
CA GLY A 374 -38.74 -3.43 -12.52
C GLY A 374 -39.40 -4.34 -13.57
N LYS A 375 -40.07 -3.73 -14.56
CA LYS A 375 -40.73 -4.39 -15.71
C LYS A 375 -39.77 -5.22 -16.61
N LYS A 376 -38.51 -5.43 -16.19
CA LYS A 376 -37.50 -6.28 -16.82
C LYS A 376 -36.90 -7.21 -15.74
N LYS A 377 -37.46 -8.42 -15.63
CA LYS A 377 -37.02 -9.48 -14.68
C LYS A 377 -35.49 -9.65 -14.73
N GLY A 378 -34.81 -9.60 -13.58
CA GLY A 378 -33.41 -10.00 -13.42
C GLY A 378 -32.31 -8.99 -13.81
N LEU A 379 -32.66 -7.76 -14.22
CA LEU A 379 -31.65 -6.75 -14.60
C LEU A 379 -30.80 -6.31 -13.39
N ALA A 380 -31.45 -6.07 -12.25
CA ALA A 380 -30.78 -5.59 -11.03
C ALA A 380 -29.77 -6.61 -10.47
N PHE A 381 -30.10 -7.91 -10.48
CA PHE A 381 -29.17 -8.96 -10.08
C PHE A 381 -27.93 -9.01 -10.98
N ARG A 382 -28.11 -8.92 -12.30
CA ARG A 382 -26.99 -8.88 -13.24
C ARG A 382 -26.13 -7.63 -13.06
N ASP A 383 -26.75 -6.47 -12.82
CA ASP A 383 -26.02 -5.23 -12.57
C ASP A 383 -25.20 -5.29 -11.26
N ASN A 384 -25.70 -6.00 -10.25
CA ASN A 384 -24.96 -6.29 -9.02
C ASN A 384 -23.75 -7.19 -9.31
N LEU A 385 -23.89 -8.27 -10.06
CA LEU A 385 -22.77 -9.13 -10.45
C LEU A 385 -21.68 -8.37 -11.25
N VAL A 386 -22.09 -7.47 -12.15
CA VAL A 386 -21.15 -6.60 -12.88
C VAL A 386 -20.45 -5.63 -11.91
N THR A 387 -21.15 -5.15 -10.90
CA THR A 387 -20.58 -4.27 -9.87
C THR A 387 -19.59 -5.03 -9.00
N ASP A 388 -19.89 -6.26 -8.61
CA ASP A 388 -18.98 -7.17 -7.90
C ASP A 388 -17.68 -7.38 -8.68
N ASP A 389 -17.79 -7.70 -9.97
CA ASP A 389 -16.63 -7.91 -10.85
C ASP A 389 -15.75 -6.66 -10.97
N ARG A 390 -16.39 -5.48 -11.07
CA ARG A 390 -15.67 -4.19 -11.07
C ARG A 390 -14.97 -3.92 -9.74
N GLN A 391 -15.58 -4.31 -8.62
CA GLN A 391 -15.03 -4.12 -7.28
C GLN A 391 -14.01 -5.21 -6.89
N GLY A 392 -13.91 -6.29 -7.67
CA GLY A 392 -13.07 -7.44 -7.36
C GLY A 392 -13.61 -8.24 -6.16
N VAL A 393 -14.93 -8.42 -6.11
CA VAL A 393 -15.67 -9.19 -5.10
C VAL A 393 -16.07 -10.53 -5.69
N PHE A 394 -15.85 -11.62 -4.96
CA PHE A 394 -16.32 -12.94 -5.38
C PHE A 394 -17.81 -13.09 -5.09
N SER A 395 -18.57 -13.62 -6.05
CA SER A 395 -20.01 -13.86 -5.89
C SER A 395 -20.28 -15.35 -5.71
N ILE A 396 -20.94 -15.71 -4.60
CA ILE A 396 -21.44 -17.06 -4.33
C ILE A 396 -22.96 -17.02 -4.38
N ILE A 397 -23.56 -17.80 -5.28
CA ILE A 397 -25.01 -17.75 -5.51
C ILE A 397 -25.64 -19.06 -5.05
N ILE A 398 -26.69 -18.99 -4.23
CA ILE A 398 -27.44 -20.13 -3.69
C ILE A 398 -28.89 -20.03 -4.17
N LEU A 399 -29.33 -21.05 -4.91
CA LEU A 399 -30.69 -21.18 -5.41
C LEU A 399 -31.39 -22.41 -4.83
N ASP A 400 -32.69 -22.29 -4.57
CA ASP A 400 -33.55 -23.37 -4.05
C ASP A 400 -33.99 -24.34 -5.17
N GLY A 401 -33.86 -23.91 -6.42
CA GLY A 401 -34.06 -24.76 -7.60
C GLY A 401 -35.52 -24.88 -8.07
N ASP A 402 -36.45 -24.20 -7.39
CA ASP A 402 -37.90 -24.19 -7.68
C ASP A 402 -38.29 -23.24 -8.82
N ARG A 403 -37.44 -22.26 -9.13
CA ARG A 403 -37.68 -21.23 -10.16
C ARG A 403 -36.71 -21.36 -11.34
N ASP A 404 -37.17 -22.00 -12.42
CA ASP A 404 -36.42 -22.15 -13.68
C ASP A 404 -35.92 -20.81 -14.26
N ASP A 405 -36.70 -19.72 -14.07
CA ASP A 405 -36.30 -18.36 -14.48
C ASP A 405 -34.99 -17.93 -13.80
N ASN A 406 -34.83 -18.21 -12.50
CA ASN A 406 -33.65 -17.82 -11.71
C ASN A 406 -32.43 -18.64 -12.10
N ILE A 407 -32.61 -19.97 -12.25
CA ILE A 407 -31.57 -20.88 -12.72
C ILE A 407 -31.05 -20.43 -14.09
N ARG A 408 -31.96 -20.10 -15.02
CA ARG A 408 -31.59 -19.64 -16.35
C ARG A 408 -30.80 -18.34 -16.33
N ILE A 409 -31.15 -17.39 -15.45
CA ILE A 409 -30.43 -16.12 -15.32
C ILE A 409 -29.00 -16.35 -14.82
N VAL A 410 -28.81 -17.19 -13.80
CA VAL A 410 -27.49 -17.48 -13.22
C VAL A 410 -26.61 -18.26 -14.20
N LYS A 411 -27.13 -19.32 -14.83
CA LYS A 411 -26.39 -20.07 -15.86
C LYS A 411 -25.96 -19.16 -17.00
N LYS A 412 -26.86 -18.30 -17.48
CA LYS A 412 -26.53 -17.31 -18.52
C LYS A 412 -25.50 -16.29 -18.05
N ALA A 413 -25.48 -15.90 -16.78
CA ALA A 413 -24.45 -15.02 -16.24
C ALA A 413 -23.07 -15.70 -16.20
N ALA A 414 -23.02 -17.00 -15.89
CA ALA A 414 -21.81 -17.82 -15.96
C ALA A 414 -21.33 -18.01 -17.41
N GLU A 415 -22.24 -18.32 -18.34
CA GLU A 415 -21.94 -18.46 -19.79
C GLU A 415 -21.34 -17.19 -20.38
N ASN A 416 -21.88 -16.03 -19.98
CA ASN A 416 -21.39 -14.73 -20.42
C ASN A 416 -20.21 -14.22 -19.59
N ASP A 417 -19.67 -15.06 -18.69
CA ASP A 417 -18.50 -14.77 -17.88
C ASP A 417 -18.61 -13.45 -17.12
N ILE A 418 -19.76 -13.21 -16.46
CA ILE A 418 -20.11 -11.90 -15.87
C ILE A 418 -19.55 -11.73 -14.45
N PHE A 419 -19.25 -12.82 -13.75
CA PHE A 419 -18.79 -12.80 -12.36
C PHE A 419 -17.71 -13.86 -12.12
N CYS A 420 -17.05 -13.78 -10.96
CA CYS A 420 -16.07 -14.75 -10.50
C CYS A 420 -16.52 -15.33 -9.15
N GLY A 421 -16.55 -16.65 -9.02
CA GLY A 421 -17.00 -17.33 -7.80
C GLY A 421 -17.62 -18.69 -8.09
N SER A 422 -18.81 -18.95 -7.53
CA SER A 422 -19.50 -20.24 -7.69
C SER A 422 -21.00 -20.10 -7.52
N PHE A 423 -21.79 -21.03 -8.05
CA PHE A 423 -23.20 -21.13 -7.71
C PHE A 423 -23.61 -22.56 -7.33
N TYR A 424 -24.63 -22.66 -6.49
CA TYR A 424 -25.20 -23.91 -5.99
C TYR A 424 -26.70 -23.90 -6.23
N ILE A 425 -27.21 -24.97 -6.84
CA ILE A 425 -28.63 -25.18 -7.07
C ILE A 425 -29.05 -26.36 -6.21
N SER A 426 -29.94 -26.11 -5.26
CA SER A 426 -30.50 -27.16 -4.40
C SER A 426 -31.58 -27.91 -5.17
N GLN A 427 -31.59 -29.24 -5.06
CA GLN A 427 -32.67 -30.08 -5.59
C GLN A 427 -32.94 -31.22 -4.60
N PRO A 428 -34.20 -31.47 -4.18
CA PRO A 428 -35.43 -30.76 -4.60
C PRO A 428 -35.63 -29.38 -3.94
N ASP A 429 -35.06 -29.15 -2.75
CA ASP A 429 -35.02 -27.87 -2.04
C ASP A 429 -33.77 -27.81 -1.14
N PHE A 430 -33.50 -26.66 -0.52
CA PHE A 430 -32.36 -26.43 0.36
C PHE A 430 -32.27 -27.47 1.49
N GLU A 431 -33.40 -27.81 2.12
CA GLU A 431 -33.44 -28.77 3.21
C GLU A 431 -33.04 -30.19 2.77
N TYR A 432 -33.69 -30.74 1.75
CA TYR A 432 -33.45 -32.14 1.35
C TYR A 432 -32.16 -32.31 0.56
N TYR A 433 -31.67 -31.24 -0.08
CA TYR A 433 -30.36 -31.24 -0.69
C TYR A 433 -29.27 -31.39 0.37
N ASN A 434 -29.38 -30.67 1.49
CA ASN A 434 -28.37 -30.65 2.53
C ASN A 434 -28.54 -31.72 3.61
N PHE A 435 -29.76 -32.15 3.91
CA PHE A 435 -30.05 -33.00 5.06
C PHE A 435 -30.81 -34.27 4.66
N SER A 436 -30.54 -35.36 5.36
CA SER A 436 -31.34 -36.58 5.26
C SER A 436 -32.63 -36.44 6.08
N ILE A 437 -33.63 -37.26 5.78
CA ILE A 437 -34.92 -37.19 6.49
C ILE A 437 -34.79 -37.48 8.00
N ASN A 438 -33.83 -38.33 8.36
CA ASN A 438 -33.52 -38.64 9.76
C ASN A 438 -32.91 -37.42 10.46
N GLU A 439 -31.99 -36.71 9.79
CA GLU A 439 -31.39 -35.48 10.30
C GLU A 439 -32.44 -34.39 10.46
N LEU A 440 -33.31 -34.19 9.46
CA LEU A 440 -34.40 -33.22 9.54
C LEU A 440 -35.37 -33.58 10.69
N THR A 441 -35.62 -34.87 10.93
CA THR A 441 -36.43 -35.32 12.06
C THR A 441 -35.76 -34.97 13.40
N GLU A 442 -34.44 -35.17 13.53
CA GLU A 442 -33.68 -34.76 14.71
C GLU A 442 -33.75 -33.24 14.94
N ILE A 443 -33.60 -32.44 13.89
CA ILE A 443 -33.64 -30.98 13.97
C ILE A 443 -35.04 -30.51 14.39
N VAL A 444 -36.09 -31.04 13.79
CA VAL A 444 -37.48 -30.76 14.19
C VAL A 444 -37.72 -31.16 15.64
N TRP A 445 -37.25 -32.34 16.05
CA TRP A 445 -37.37 -32.83 17.41
C TRP A 445 -36.68 -31.95 18.44
N ASP A 446 -35.55 -31.33 18.06
CA ASP A 446 -34.82 -30.43 18.95
C ASP A 446 -35.63 -29.18 19.31
N ILE A 447 -36.52 -28.74 18.40
CA ILE A 447 -37.39 -27.57 18.57
C ILE A 447 -38.68 -27.89 19.35
N VAL A 448 -39.07 -29.17 19.46
CA VAL A 448 -40.28 -29.57 20.20
C VAL A 448 -40.19 -29.13 21.67
N ASP A 449 -41.29 -28.64 22.23
CA ASP A 449 -41.35 -28.25 23.64
C ASP A 449 -41.03 -29.43 24.56
N SER A 450 -40.32 -29.15 25.66
CA SER A 450 -39.85 -30.18 26.60
C SER A 450 -40.96 -31.07 27.17
N ILE A 451 -42.19 -30.58 27.22
CA ILE A 451 -43.39 -31.30 27.68
C ILE A 451 -43.79 -32.40 26.69
N ASP A 452 -43.57 -32.20 25.39
CA ASP A 452 -43.97 -33.13 24.33
C ASP A 452 -42.84 -34.07 23.89
N LYS A 453 -41.62 -33.92 24.46
CA LYS A 453 -40.45 -34.76 24.19
C LYS A 453 -40.55 -36.16 24.83
N THR A 454 -41.47 -36.98 24.34
CA THR A 454 -41.61 -38.40 24.73
C THR A 454 -41.10 -39.34 23.63
N GLU A 455 -40.60 -40.53 24.01
CA GLU A 455 -40.12 -41.53 23.04
C GLU A 455 -41.23 -41.97 22.05
N GLN A 456 -42.49 -41.96 22.51
CA GLN A 456 -43.64 -42.29 21.68
C GLN A 456 -43.92 -41.22 20.62
N ASN A 457 -43.85 -39.93 21.00
CA ASN A 457 -44.00 -38.82 20.06
C ASN A 457 -42.86 -38.77 19.04
N TYR A 458 -41.64 -39.12 19.44
CA TYR A 458 -40.51 -39.21 18.52
C TYR A 458 -40.72 -40.29 17.45
N LYS A 459 -41.21 -41.49 17.83
CA LYS A 459 -41.53 -42.57 16.87
C LYS A 459 -42.66 -42.18 15.93
N LEU A 460 -43.71 -41.53 16.45
CA LEU A 460 -44.81 -41.01 15.63
C LEU A 460 -44.32 -39.95 14.63
N LEU A 461 -43.40 -39.07 15.05
CA LEU A 461 -42.78 -38.07 14.17
C LEU A 461 -41.93 -38.75 13.08
N GLN A 462 -41.10 -39.73 13.43
CA GLN A 462 -40.30 -40.49 12.46
C GLN A 462 -41.17 -41.20 11.42
N GLU A 463 -42.27 -41.85 11.85
CA GLU A 463 -43.20 -42.51 10.92
C GLU A 463 -43.90 -41.51 10.00
N ALA A 464 -44.34 -40.37 10.54
CA ALA A 464 -45.03 -39.34 9.77
C ALA A 464 -44.14 -38.63 8.75
N LEU A 465 -42.85 -38.47 9.05
CA LEU A 465 -41.89 -37.78 8.19
C LEU A 465 -41.25 -38.70 7.15
N LYS A 466 -41.38 -40.03 7.27
CA LYS A 466 -40.62 -40.99 6.43
C LYS A 466 -40.87 -40.87 4.91
N GLU A 467 -42.03 -40.36 4.51
CA GLU A 467 -42.45 -40.26 3.10
C GLU A 467 -42.40 -38.83 2.55
N THR A 468 -41.94 -37.85 3.33
CA THR A 468 -41.93 -36.45 2.87
C THR A 468 -40.78 -36.21 1.89
N THR A 469 -41.05 -35.47 0.81
CA THR A 469 -40.10 -35.25 -0.28
C THR A 469 -39.65 -33.79 -0.43
N CYS A 470 -40.34 -32.88 0.26
CA CYS A 470 -39.97 -31.48 0.36
C CYS A 470 -40.31 -30.89 1.73
N SER A 471 -39.78 -29.71 1.99
CA SER A 471 -39.95 -28.96 3.23
C SER A 471 -41.41 -28.61 3.55
N GLU A 472 -42.24 -28.30 2.55
CA GLU A 472 -43.67 -28.04 2.79
C GLU A 472 -44.42 -29.28 3.32
N GLU A 473 -44.15 -30.45 2.74
CA GLU A 473 -44.71 -31.72 3.19
C GLU A 473 -44.23 -32.06 4.60
N LEU A 474 -42.94 -31.83 4.87
CA LEU A 474 -42.34 -32.02 6.18
C LEU A 474 -43.03 -31.19 7.26
N PHE A 475 -43.23 -29.88 7.03
CA PHE A 475 -43.91 -29.04 8.02
C PHE A 475 -45.38 -29.40 8.19
N LYS A 476 -46.09 -29.76 7.11
CA LYS A 476 -47.49 -30.21 7.20
C LYS A 476 -47.61 -31.50 8.01
N ALA A 477 -46.72 -32.48 7.77
CA ALA A 477 -46.69 -33.74 8.49
C ALA A 477 -46.31 -33.54 9.96
N ALA A 478 -45.26 -32.75 10.26
CA ALA A 478 -44.82 -32.47 11.62
C ALA A 478 -45.92 -31.79 12.46
N LYS A 479 -46.60 -30.77 11.92
CA LYS A 479 -47.69 -30.05 12.60
C LYS A 479 -48.91 -30.91 12.86
N LYS A 480 -49.20 -31.85 11.96
CA LYS A 480 -50.32 -32.80 12.13
C LYS A 480 -50.05 -33.78 13.27
N THR A 481 -48.80 -34.18 13.46
CA THR A 481 -48.40 -35.19 14.46
C THR A 481 -48.19 -34.57 15.84
N ILE A 482 -47.56 -33.40 15.93
CA ILE A 482 -47.23 -32.76 17.21
C ILE A 482 -47.76 -31.30 17.18
N PRO A 483 -48.86 -31.00 17.88
CA PRO A 483 -49.48 -29.67 17.86
C PRO A 483 -48.58 -28.54 18.39
N SER A 484 -47.65 -28.80 19.30
CA SER A 484 -46.71 -27.77 19.79
C SER A 484 -45.75 -27.24 18.71
N ILE A 485 -45.60 -27.95 17.59
CA ILE A 485 -44.81 -27.53 16.42
C ILE A 485 -45.55 -26.49 15.55
N CYS A 486 -46.79 -26.10 15.90
CA CYS A 486 -47.63 -25.22 15.07
C CYS A 486 -46.94 -23.90 14.63
N ASN A 487 -46.03 -23.38 15.45
CA ASN A 487 -45.34 -22.11 15.20
C ASN A 487 -44.11 -22.22 14.29
N ILE A 488 -43.59 -23.43 14.04
CA ILE A 488 -42.41 -23.59 13.16
C ILE A 488 -42.85 -23.36 11.71
N THR A 489 -42.19 -22.43 11.04
CA THR A 489 -42.37 -22.14 9.61
C THR A 489 -41.00 -21.91 8.97
N LYS A 490 -40.93 -21.98 7.63
CA LYS A 490 -39.74 -21.52 6.90
C LYS A 490 -39.42 -20.08 7.30
N GLY A 491 -38.14 -19.78 7.50
CA GLY A 491 -37.68 -18.47 7.97
C GLY A 491 -36.57 -18.58 9.01
N LYS A 492 -36.51 -17.58 9.90
CA LYS A 492 -35.36 -17.31 10.74
C LYS A 492 -34.97 -18.48 11.66
N GLU A 493 -35.89 -18.87 12.55
CA GLU A 493 -35.63 -19.91 13.57
C GLU A 493 -35.26 -21.26 12.95
N TRP A 494 -35.90 -21.62 11.84
CA TRP A 494 -35.59 -22.84 11.10
C TRP A 494 -34.19 -22.79 10.47
N GLY A 495 -33.84 -21.68 9.79
CA GLY A 495 -32.51 -21.50 9.20
C GLY A 495 -31.38 -21.57 10.22
N GLU A 496 -31.54 -20.95 11.40
CA GLU A 496 -30.56 -21.02 12.50
C GLU A 496 -30.37 -22.47 12.99
N LYS A 497 -31.46 -23.23 13.14
CA LYS A 497 -31.38 -24.63 13.58
C LYS A 497 -30.71 -25.55 12.58
N LEU A 498 -30.99 -25.37 11.29
CA LEU A 498 -30.28 -26.07 10.21
C LEU A 498 -28.77 -25.77 10.25
N ALA A 499 -28.41 -24.49 10.43
CA ALA A 499 -27.03 -24.05 10.53
C ALA A 499 -26.30 -24.65 11.75
N GLU A 500 -26.90 -24.59 12.94
CA GLU A 500 -26.36 -25.17 14.18
C GLU A 500 -26.09 -26.69 14.02
N TYR A 501 -27.02 -27.40 13.38
CA TYR A 501 -26.88 -28.83 13.15
C TYR A 501 -25.73 -29.12 12.17
N ALA A 502 -25.73 -28.45 11.01
CA ALA A 502 -24.70 -28.64 9.98
C ALA A 502 -23.30 -28.24 10.45
N ALA A 503 -23.17 -27.27 11.34
CA ALA A 503 -21.87 -26.90 11.93
C ALA A 503 -21.31 -28.01 12.84
N LYS A 504 -22.16 -28.69 13.62
CA LYS A 504 -21.75 -29.79 14.50
C LYS A 504 -21.47 -31.08 13.73
N ARG A 505 -22.22 -31.32 12.67
CA ARG A 505 -22.08 -32.48 11.79
C ARG A 505 -21.93 -31.94 10.37
N PRO A 506 -20.72 -31.76 9.82
CA PRO A 506 -20.53 -31.15 8.49
C PRO A 506 -20.73 -32.11 7.30
N ARG A 507 -20.73 -33.43 7.53
CA ARG A 507 -21.00 -34.46 6.50
C ARG A 507 -22.41 -35.06 6.61
N LYS A 508 -23.09 -35.23 5.46
CA LYS A 508 -24.46 -35.73 5.36
C LYS A 508 -24.53 -37.22 5.72
N ASP A 509 -25.53 -37.58 6.52
CA ASP A 509 -25.81 -38.97 6.85
C ASP A 509 -26.25 -39.74 5.59
N GLY A 510 -25.61 -40.89 5.36
CA GLY A 510 -25.89 -41.79 4.23
C GLY A 510 -24.71 -41.89 3.25
N ASP A 511 -24.30 -40.77 2.64
CA ASP A 511 -23.22 -40.77 1.64
C ASP A 511 -21.86 -40.28 2.18
N GLY A 512 -21.84 -39.67 3.36
CA GLY A 512 -20.62 -39.18 4.03
C GLY A 512 -19.96 -37.98 3.33
N LYS A 513 -20.60 -37.38 2.33
CA LYS A 513 -20.08 -36.20 1.63
C LYS A 513 -20.29 -34.95 2.47
N GLU A 514 -19.43 -33.95 2.25
CA GLU A 514 -19.62 -32.62 2.83
C GLU A 514 -20.93 -32.02 2.32
N ARG A 515 -21.73 -31.41 3.21
CA ARG A 515 -22.99 -30.79 2.80
C ARG A 515 -22.70 -29.61 1.86
N PRO A 516 -23.44 -29.45 0.75
CA PRO A 516 -23.28 -28.31 -0.15
C PRO A 516 -23.33 -26.95 0.55
N PHE A 517 -24.17 -26.80 1.57
CA PHE A 517 -24.21 -25.65 2.47
C PHE A 517 -22.86 -25.37 3.15
N ILE A 518 -22.22 -26.41 3.69
CA ILE A 518 -20.90 -26.31 4.34
C ILE A 518 -19.79 -26.13 3.30
N GLU A 519 -19.87 -26.79 2.14
CA GLU A 519 -18.94 -26.58 1.00
C GLU A 519 -18.97 -25.12 0.55
N ALA A 520 -20.15 -24.50 0.44
CA ALA A 520 -20.30 -23.09 0.08
C ALA A 520 -19.68 -22.16 1.13
N CYS A 521 -19.95 -22.38 2.42
CA CYS A 521 -19.32 -21.64 3.52
C CYS A 521 -17.78 -21.77 3.48
N ASN A 522 -17.26 -22.99 3.32
CA ASN A 522 -15.83 -23.25 3.27
C ASN A 522 -15.17 -22.64 2.03
N THR A 523 -15.86 -22.67 0.89
CA THR A 523 -15.42 -22.00 -0.34
C THR A 523 -15.29 -20.50 -0.10
N ALA A 524 -16.26 -19.89 0.57
CA ALA A 524 -16.19 -18.47 0.92
C ALA A 524 -14.99 -18.19 1.82
N ILE A 525 -14.89 -18.87 2.98
CA ILE A 525 -13.82 -18.63 3.95
C ILE A 525 -12.44 -18.79 3.30
N ARG A 526 -12.24 -19.82 2.47
CA ARG A 526 -10.98 -20.02 1.74
C ARG A 526 -10.71 -18.93 0.71
N SER A 527 -11.75 -18.36 0.11
CA SER A 527 -11.63 -17.32 -0.92
C SER A 527 -11.34 -15.94 -0.37
N ILE A 528 -11.47 -15.71 0.95
CA ILE A 528 -11.19 -14.41 1.58
C ILE A 528 -9.79 -13.92 1.19
N ASN A 529 -8.77 -14.79 1.27
CA ASN A 529 -7.38 -14.42 1.02
C ASN A 529 -6.88 -14.78 -0.39
N ILE A 530 -7.78 -15.10 -1.32
CA ILE A 530 -7.43 -15.47 -2.69
C ILE A 530 -7.33 -14.22 -3.57
N ASP A 531 -6.36 -14.22 -4.50
CA ASP A 531 -6.21 -13.14 -5.48
C ASP A 531 -7.35 -13.17 -6.51
N TYR A 532 -8.18 -12.12 -6.49
CA TYR A 532 -9.29 -11.98 -7.41
C TYR A 532 -8.84 -11.85 -8.86
N GLN A 533 -7.80 -11.06 -9.14
CA GLN A 533 -7.35 -10.80 -10.51
C GLN A 533 -6.77 -12.06 -11.14
N PHE A 534 -5.98 -12.81 -10.38
CA PHE A 534 -5.46 -14.10 -10.80
C PHE A 534 -6.60 -15.08 -11.16
N ASN A 535 -7.61 -15.19 -10.27
CA ASN A 535 -8.73 -16.11 -10.51
C ASN A 535 -9.58 -15.67 -11.70
N ARG A 536 -9.87 -14.37 -11.80
CA ARG A 536 -10.64 -13.82 -12.91
C ARG A 536 -9.97 -14.08 -14.27
N ARG A 537 -8.63 -13.94 -14.33
CA ARG A 537 -7.83 -14.17 -15.53
C ARG A 537 -7.76 -15.64 -15.91
N ASP A 538 -7.50 -16.52 -14.95
CA ASP A 538 -7.09 -17.91 -15.22
C ASP A 538 -8.25 -18.92 -15.07
N TYR A 539 -9.39 -18.50 -14.50
CA TYR A 539 -10.54 -19.35 -14.24
C TYR A 539 -11.85 -18.69 -14.69
N TRP A 540 -12.88 -19.53 -14.86
CA TRP A 540 -14.25 -19.10 -15.16
C TRP A 540 -15.25 -20.04 -14.45
N VAL A 541 -16.49 -19.61 -14.33
CA VAL A 541 -17.55 -20.41 -13.69
C VAL A 541 -18.18 -21.31 -14.74
N ASP A 542 -18.11 -22.62 -14.55
CA ASP A 542 -18.79 -23.59 -15.41
C ASP A 542 -20.32 -23.44 -15.28
N PRO A 543 -21.06 -23.12 -16.37
CA PRO A 543 -22.51 -22.93 -16.33
C PRO A 543 -23.30 -24.18 -15.98
N GLU A 544 -22.72 -25.37 -16.10
CA GLU A 544 -23.41 -26.62 -15.77
C GLU A 544 -23.16 -27.05 -14.33
N THR A 545 -21.92 -27.01 -13.87
CA THR A 545 -21.55 -27.46 -12.52
C THR A 545 -21.58 -26.36 -11.47
N GLY A 546 -21.53 -25.09 -11.88
CA GLY A 546 -21.42 -23.93 -11.00
C GLY A 546 -20.07 -23.78 -10.29
N LYS A 547 -19.09 -24.62 -10.63
CA LYS A 547 -17.75 -24.61 -10.04
C LYS A 547 -16.78 -23.74 -10.84
N LEU A 548 -15.81 -23.18 -10.13
CA LEU A 548 -14.71 -22.45 -10.73
C LEU A 548 -13.75 -23.44 -11.41
N VAL A 549 -13.56 -23.32 -12.73
CA VAL A 549 -12.70 -24.22 -13.52
C VAL A 549 -11.66 -23.42 -14.29
N LYS A 550 -10.50 -24.02 -14.54
CA LYS A 550 -9.40 -23.36 -15.25
C LYS A 550 -9.83 -23.08 -16.70
N ARG A 551 -9.53 -21.89 -17.20
CA ARG A 551 -9.73 -21.57 -18.61
C ARG A 551 -8.80 -22.44 -19.45
N ILE A 552 -9.38 -23.18 -20.38
CA ILE A 552 -8.63 -23.89 -21.41
C ILE A 552 -8.36 -22.85 -22.50
N ILE A 553 -7.09 -22.42 -22.61
CA ILE A 553 -6.63 -21.46 -23.63
C ILE A 553 -6.54 -22.15 -24.98
#